data_AF-A0A6B0V3D0-F1
#
_entry.id   AF-A0A6B0V3D0-F1
#
_cell.length_a   1.000
_cell.length_b   1.000
_cell.length_c   1.000
_cell.angle_alpha   90.00
_cell.angle_beta   90.00
_cell.angle_gamma   90.00
#
_symmetry.space_group_name_H-M   'P 1'
#
loop_
_entity.id
_entity.type
_entity.pdbx_description
1 polymer ?
#
loop_
_entity_poly.entity_id
_entity_poly.type
_entity_poly.pdbx_seq_one_letter_code
_entity_poly.pdbx_strand_id
1 'polypeptide(L)'
;MKILTKALSFALCVFCISAKPRPLSANKKGGSREKIITISYLLDGNGFQNQDASNDSKVKHWLQDVHKEAQTLLKQQTKAEIKFEIINISLTDNELTKNLLSWTSAGSCGSESLMHAGMVLGEVKLQSTYWPLRPHVICVLTKLKLYQDDLINLLGYAMHKTLCITTVPMLLTYNLENVKETGNLLSELVINSDCNNRRMFDDQYAKRLSRPKSF
;
A
#
# COMPACT_ATOMS: atom_id res chain seq x y z
N MET A 1 -81.22 -24.97 -8.10
CA MET A 1 -80.35 -24.51 -9.21
C MET A 1 -79.01 -24.12 -8.62
N LYS A 2 -77.95 -24.31 -9.43
CA LYS A 2 -76.52 -24.22 -9.09
C LYS A 2 -76.05 -22.77 -8.85
N ILE A 3 -74.76 -22.68 -8.48
CA ILE A 3 -73.78 -21.56 -8.51
C ILE A 3 -73.41 -21.16 -7.05
N LEU A 4 -72.31 -21.56 -6.40
CA LEU A 4 -70.90 -21.81 -6.77
C LEU A 4 -70.14 -20.55 -7.26
N THR A 5 -69.55 -19.81 -6.32
CA THR A 5 -68.35 -18.97 -6.53
C THR A 5 -67.69 -18.65 -5.18
N LYS A 6 -66.77 -19.51 -4.74
CA LYS A 6 -65.32 -19.26 -4.63
C LYS A 6 -64.92 -18.08 -3.73
N ALA A 7 -64.68 -18.37 -2.45
CA ALA A 7 -63.78 -17.60 -1.60
C ALA A 7 -62.33 -17.98 -1.93
N LEU A 8 -61.54 -17.02 -2.43
CA LEU A 8 -60.10 -17.17 -2.67
C LEU A 8 -59.36 -16.62 -1.45
N SER A 9 -59.13 -17.46 -0.44
CA SER A 9 -58.32 -17.09 0.73
C SER A 9 -56.85 -17.31 0.43
N PHE A 10 -56.12 -16.23 0.16
CA PHE A 10 -54.66 -16.22 0.01
C PHE A 10 -54.03 -16.39 1.40
N ALA A 11 -53.65 -17.61 1.77
CA ALA A 11 -52.87 -17.87 2.96
C ALA A 11 -51.39 -17.59 2.68
N LEU A 12 -50.90 -16.41 3.06
CA LEU A 12 -49.47 -16.10 3.13
C LEU A 12 -48.86 -16.85 4.33
N CYS A 13 -48.38 -18.07 4.10
CA CYS A 13 -47.48 -18.73 5.04
C CYS A 13 -46.11 -18.04 5.02
N VAL A 14 -45.92 -17.05 5.87
CA VAL A 14 -44.59 -16.56 6.23
C VAL A 14 -43.94 -17.62 7.12
N PHE A 15 -43.12 -18.49 6.54
CA PHE A 15 -42.21 -19.35 7.29
C PHE A 15 -41.13 -18.47 7.93
N CYS A 16 -41.37 -18.00 9.15
CA CYS A 16 -40.33 -17.47 10.02
C CYS A 16 -39.40 -18.62 10.43
N ILE A 17 -38.35 -18.88 9.64
CA ILE A 17 -37.23 -19.71 10.09
C ILE A 17 -36.53 -18.92 11.20
N SER A 18 -36.91 -19.20 12.45
CA SER A 18 -36.19 -18.75 13.64
C SER A 18 -34.85 -19.48 13.71
N ALA A 19 -33.89 -19.08 12.87
CA ALA A 19 -32.51 -19.46 13.03
C ALA A 19 -31.97 -18.71 14.27
N LYS A 20 -31.91 -19.42 15.40
CA LYS A 20 -31.11 -19.01 16.57
C LYS A 20 -29.75 -18.54 16.05
N PRO A 21 -29.26 -17.33 16.36
CA PRO A 21 -27.90 -16.97 16.01
C PRO A 21 -26.99 -17.96 16.74
N ARG A 22 -26.38 -18.87 15.98
CA ARG A 22 -25.23 -19.60 16.49
C ARG A 22 -24.21 -18.53 16.86
N PRO A 23 -23.76 -18.44 18.12
CA PRO A 23 -22.58 -17.65 18.39
C PRO A 23 -21.50 -18.22 17.47
N LEU A 24 -21.01 -17.39 16.54
CA LEU A 24 -19.83 -17.69 15.75
C LEU A 24 -18.75 -18.01 16.78
N SER A 25 -18.53 -19.31 17.01
CA SER A 25 -17.44 -19.76 17.84
C SER A 25 -16.21 -19.15 17.21
N ALA A 26 -15.60 -18.19 17.90
CA ALA A 26 -14.32 -17.63 17.53
C ALA A 26 -13.39 -18.83 17.34
N ASN A 27 -13.13 -19.17 16.07
CA ASN A 27 -12.27 -20.27 15.71
C ASN A 27 -10.86 -19.76 16.01
N LYS A 28 -10.44 -19.90 17.28
CA LYS A 28 -9.04 -19.89 17.68
C LYS A 28 -8.38 -21.13 17.07
N LYS A 29 -8.23 -21.16 15.74
CA LYS A 29 -7.34 -22.09 15.07
C LYS A 29 -6.00 -21.39 14.93
N GLY A 30 -5.18 -21.57 15.97
CA GLY A 30 -3.76 -21.34 15.94
C GLY A 30 -3.10 -22.30 14.94
N GLY A 31 -3.03 -21.87 13.70
CA GLY A 31 -1.98 -22.24 12.77
C GLY A 31 -1.39 -20.92 12.31
N SER A 32 -0.08 -20.73 12.47
CA SER A 32 0.64 -19.57 11.94
C SER A 32 0.57 -19.62 10.41
N ARG A 33 -0.59 -19.26 9.86
CA ARG A 33 -0.78 -19.12 8.43
C ARG A 33 0.03 -17.90 8.04
N GLU A 34 1.04 -18.14 7.21
CA GLU A 34 1.87 -17.11 6.62
C GLU A 34 1.02 -15.94 6.11
N LYS A 35 1.36 -14.72 6.52
CA LYS A 35 0.63 -13.51 6.12
C LYS A 35 1.32 -12.93 4.89
N ILE A 36 0.59 -12.81 3.79
CA ILE A 36 1.13 -12.27 2.53
C ILE A 36 0.65 -10.84 2.35
N ILE A 37 1.59 -9.93 2.10
CA ILE A 37 1.35 -8.53 1.75
C ILE A 37 1.75 -8.34 0.29
N THR A 38 0.74 -8.21 -0.56
CA THR A 38 0.92 -7.93 -1.99
C THR A 38 1.23 -6.46 -2.24
N ILE A 39 2.21 -6.21 -3.12
CA ILE A 39 2.65 -4.87 -3.51
C ILE A 39 2.68 -4.76 -5.04
N SER A 40 2.11 -3.67 -5.57
CA SER A 40 2.33 -3.25 -6.96
C SER A 40 3.30 -2.09 -7.00
N TYR A 41 4.33 -2.19 -7.83
CA TYR A 41 5.34 -1.16 -8.03
C TYR A 41 5.09 -0.39 -9.32
N LEU A 42 5.23 0.93 -9.23
CA LEU A 42 5.16 1.85 -10.35
C LEU A 42 6.50 2.56 -10.45
N LEU A 43 7.19 2.41 -11.58
CA LEU A 43 8.42 3.15 -11.83
C LEU A 43 8.02 4.51 -12.40
N ASP A 44 8.43 5.60 -11.75
CA ASP A 44 8.16 6.92 -12.30
C ASP A 44 8.83 7.03 -13.68
N GLY A 45 8.14 7.62 -14.67
CA GLY A 45 8.68 7.76 -16.02
C GLY A 45 9.90 8.69 -16.11
N ASN A 46 10.53 9.05 -14.99
CA ASN A 46 11.64 9.96 -14.87
C ASN A 46 12.95 9.22 -14.59
N GLY A 47 13.53 8.67 -15.65
CA GLY A 47 14.82 8.00 -15.61
C GLY A 47 14.74 6.48 -15.46
N PHE A 48 13.55 5.91 -15.27
CA PHE A 48 13.31 4.49 -15.52
C PHE A 48 12.90 4.23 -16.97
N GLN A 49 13.21 3.04 -17.46
CA GLN A 49 12.82 2.56 -18.78
C GLN A 49 12.05 1.25 -18.66
N ASN A 50 11.38 0.81 -19.75
CA ASN A 50 10.57 -0.40 -19.74
C ASN A 50 11.33 -1.65 -19.27
N GLN A 51 12.62 -1.77 -19.59
CA GLN A 51 13.43 -2.90 -19.13
C GLN A 51 13.67 -2.89 -17.61
N ASP A 52 13.54 -1.75 -16.94
CA ASP A 52 13.66 -1.66 -15.48
C ASP A 52 12.45 -2.31 -14.77
N ALA A 53 11.32 -2.48 -15.47
CA ALA A 53 10.17 -3.21 -14.96
C ALA A 53 10.24 -4.73 -15.23
N SER A 54 11.28 -5.20 -15.92
CA SER A 54 11.41 -6.62 -16.30
C SER A 54 11.75 -7.52 -15.11
N ASN A 55 11.54 -8.82 -15.30
CA ASN A 55 11.75 -9.83 -14.26
C ASN A 55 13.21 -10.03 -13.83
N ASP A 56 14.17 -9.65 -14.66
CA ASP A 56 15.61 -9.78 -14.41
C ASP A 56 16.27 -8.42 -14.18
N SER A 57 15.47 -7.36 -14.02
CA SER A 57 15.95 -6.00 -13.82
C SER A 57 16.69 -5.83 -12.49
N LYS A 58 17.63 -4.86 -12.45
CA LYS A 58 18.27 -4.44 -11.19
C LYS A 58 17.26 -3.95 -10.17
N VAL A 59 16.19 -3.29 -10.63
CA VAL A 59 15.11 -2.80 -9.78
C VAL A 59 14.41 -3.95 -9.06
N LYS A 60 14.06 -5.03 -9.77
CA LYS A 60 13.40 -6.17 -9.13
C LYS A 60 14.30 -6.88 -8.12
N HIS A 61 15.58 -7.06 -8.43
CA HIS A 61 16.54 -7.63 -7.48
C HIS A 61 16.67 -6.76 -6.23
N TRP A 62 16.79 -5.45 -6.40
CA TRP A 62 16.81 -4.50 -5.29
C TRP A 62 15.54 -4.57 -4.43
N LEU A 63 14.35 -4.65 -5.05
CA LEU A 63 13.08 -4.82 -4.34
C LEU A 63 13.03 -6.12 -3.53
N GLN A 64 13.55 -7.22 -4.07
CA GLN A 64 13.63 -8.50 -3.37
C GLN A 64 14.54 -8.41 -2.13
N ASP A 65 15.67 -7.71 -2.24
CA ASP A 65 16.56 -7.49 -1.10
C ASP A 65 15.90 -6.60 -0.04
N VAL A 66 15.22 -5.51 -0.45
CA VAL A 66 14.42 -4.67 0.44
C VAL A 66 13.34 -5.48 1.16
N HIS A 67 12.65 -6.38 0.45
CA HIS A 67 11.65 -7.26 1.04
C HIS A 67 12.27 -8.20 2.08
N LYS A 68 13.41 -8.82 1.76
CA LYS A 68 14.10 -9.73 2.67
C LYS A 68 14.52 -9.04 3.98
N GLU A 69 15.03 -7.81 3.90
CA GLU A 69 15.35 -7.00 5.08
C GLU A 69 14.09 -6.71 5.90
N ALA A 70 13.02 -6.24 5.26
CA ALA A 70 11.76 -5.95 5.92
C ALA A 70 11.16 -7.18 6.62
N GLN A 71 11.17 -8.34 5.96
CA GLN A 71 10.66 -9.60 6.52
C GLN A 71 11.48 -10.07 7.73
N THR A 72 12.80 -9.92 7.68
CA THR A 72 13.69 -10.27 8.78
C THR A 72 13.33 -9.47 10.04
N LEU A 73 13.14 -8.16 9.88
CA LEU A 73 12.74 -7.27 10.98
C LEU A 73 11.34 -7.58 11.50
N LEU A 74 10.38 -7.81 10.61
CA LEU A 74 9.01 -8.18 10.99
C LEU A 74 8.97 -9.47 11.79
N LYS A 75 9.73 -10.48 11.39
CA LYS A 75 9.84 -11.74 12.12
C LYS A 75 10.46 -11.54 13.50
N GLN A 76 11.49 -10.71 13.61
CA GLN A 76 12.13 -10.40 14.89
C GLN A 76 11.17 -9.70 15.86
N GLN A 77 10.43 -8.70 15.38
CA GLN A 77 9.58 -7.84 16.20
C GLN A 77 8.20 -8.44 16.51
N THR A 78 7.58 -9.12 15.55
CA THR A 78 6.19 -9.61 15.68
C THR A 78 6.11 -11.11 15.97
N LYS A 79 7.22 -11.85 15.79
CA LYS A 79 7.27 -13.32 15.80
C LYS A 79 6.36 -14.00 14.77
N ALA A 80 5.76 -13.24 13.85
CA ALA A 80 4.94 -13.76 12.77
C ALA A 80 5.76 -13.89 11.48
N GLU A 81 5.46 -14.93 10.69
CA GLU A 81 5.97 -15.06 9.33
C GLU A 81 5.12 -14.19 8.40
N ILE A 82 5.70 -13.09 7.92
CA ILE A 82 5.09 -12.17 6.95
C ILE A 82 5.92 -12.23 5.66
N LYS A 83 5.24 -12.39 4.52
CA LYS A 83 5.86 -12.34 3.19
C LYS A 83 5.37 -11.15 2.41
N PHE A 84 6.27 -10.56 1.61
CA PHE A 84 5.91 -9.61 0.59
C PHE A 84 5.87 -10.31 -0.76
N GLU A 85 4.86 -9.99 -1.56
CA GLU A 85 4.70 -10.53 -2.91
C GLU A 85 4.57 -9.38 -3.90
N ILE A 86 5.47 -9.34 -4.88
CA ILE A 86 5.39 -8.39 -5.99
C ILE A 86 4.36 -8.92 -6.98
N ILE A 87 3.20 -8.27 -7.09
CA ILE A 87 2.15 -8.69 -8.04
C ILE A 87 2.26 -8.00 -9.39
N ASN A 88 2.92 -6.84 -9.44
CA ASN A 88 3.15 -6.08 -10.67
C ASN A 88 4.35 -5.14 -10.49
N ILE A 89 5.15 -4.96 -11.54
CA ILE A 89 6.08 -3.84 -11.70
C ILE A 89 5.79 -3.27 -13.08
N SER A 90 5.45 -1.99 -13.16
CA SER A 90 5.19 -1.32 -14.44
C SER A 90 5.72 0.10 -14.43
N LEU A 91 6.07 0.61 -15.61
CA LEU A 91 6.30 2.03 -15.79
C LEU A 91 4.97 2.78 -15.64
N THR A 92 4.98 3.97 -15.06
CA THR A 92 3.82 4.86 -15.11
C THR A 92 3.52 5.26 -16.54
N ASP A 93 2.24 5.37 -16.90
CA ASP A 93 1.88 5.94 -18.20
C ASP A 93 2.27 7.43 -18.30
N ASN A 94 2.17 8.00 -19.50
CA ASN A 94 2.60 9.37 -19.75
C ASN A 94 1.80 10.40 -18.94
N GLU A 95 0.51 10.16 -18.71
CA GLU A 95 -0.35 11.09 -17.98
C GLU A 95 0.01 11.09 -16.50
N LEU A 96 0.09 9.91 -15.89
CA LEU A 96 0.51 9.75 -14.50
C LEU A 96 1.92 10.29 -14.31
N THR A 97 2.86 9.95 -15.19
CA THR A 97 4.25 10.48 -15.13
C THR A 97 4.24 12.01 -15.10
N LYS A 98 3.48 12.64 -16.00
CA LYS A 98 3.38 14.11 -16.05
C LYS A 98 2.78 14.69 -14.77
N ASN A 99 1.74 14.05 -14.23
CA ASN A 99 1.11 14.47 -12.98
C ASN A 99 2.07 14.34 -11.79
N LEU A 100 2.81 13.23 -11.69
CA LEU A 100 3.81 13.06 -10.63
C LEU A 100 4.93 14.10 -10.73
N LEU A 101 5.39 14.39 -11.95
CA LEU A 101 6.44 15.39 -12.19
C LEU A 101 5.98 16.84 -11.98
N SER A 102 4.68 17.12 -12.05
CA SER A 102 4.14 18.45 -11.73
C SER A 102 4.39 18.85 -10.28
N TRP A 103 4.59 17.87 -9.40
CA TRP A 103 4.93 18.04 -7.99
C TRP A 103 6.45 18.01 -7.72
N THR A 104 7.25 18.22 -8.76
CA THR A 104 8.70 18.34 -8.65
C THR A 104 9.12 19.80 -8.68
N SER A 105 9.77 20.25 -7.61
CA SER A 105 10.34 21.58 -7.52
C SER A 105 11.74 21.58 -8.13
N ALA A 106 11.99 22.47 -9.10
CA ALA A 106 13.34 22.70 -9.61
C ALA A 106 14.19 23.32 -8.50
N GLY A 107 15.34 22.70 -8.20
CA GLY A 107 16.30 23.28 -7.28
C GLY A 107 16.82 24.62 -7.82
N SER A 108 17.07 25.57 -6.93
CA SER A 108 17.73 26.83 -7.31
C SER A 108 19.25 26.66 -7.37
N CYS A 109 19.91 27.41 -8.26
CA CYS A 109 21.38 27.50 -8.33
C CYS A 109 22.12 26.16 -8.52
N GLY A 110 21.59 25.26 -9.36
CA GLY A 110 22.22 23.96 -9.64
C GLY A 110 21.94 22.89 -8.59
N SER A 111 21.08 23.17 -7.60
CA SER A 111 20.59 22.16 -6.67
C SER A 111 19.73 21.12 -7.40
N GLU A 112 19.78 19.87 -6.93
CA GLU A 112 18.97 18.79 -7.49
C GLU A 112 17.47 19.05 -7.33
N SER A 113 16.68 18.54 -8.27
CA SER A 113 15.22 18.59 -8.22
C SER A 113 14.67 17.73 -7.08
N LEU A 114 13.67 18.24 -6.38
CA LEU A 114 13.02 17.56 -5.26
C LEU A 114 11.55 17.27 -5.58
N MET A 115 11.10 16.05 -5.31
CA MET A 115 9.72 15.63 -5.52
C MET A 115 8.93 15.70 -4.20
N HIS A 116 7.79 16.39 -4.21
CA HIS A 116 6.94 16.55 -3.02
C HIS A 116 6.19 15.25 -2.73
N ALA A 117 6.56 14.55 -1.66
CA ALA A 117 6.09 13.20 -1.39
C ALA A 117 4.58 13.11 -1.12
N GLY A 118 4.03 14.00 -0.28
CA GLY A 118 2.61 14.01 0.04
C GLY A 118 1.70 14.27 -1.16
N MET A 119 2.03 15.27 -1.99
CA MET A 119 1.22 15.59 -3.18
C MET A 119 1.24 14.45 -4.20
N VAL A 120 2.42 13.85 -4.44
CA VAL A 120 2.56 12.67 -5.31
C VAL A 120 1.71 11.50 -4.84
N LEU A 121 1.72 11.20 -3.53
CA LEU A 121 0.88 10.11 -3.01
C LEU A 121 -0.62 10.43 -3.05
N GLY A 122 -0.99 11.70 -2.95
CA GLY A 122 -2.36 12.16 -3.20
C GLY A 122 -2.81 11.82 -4.62
N GLU A 123 -2.00 12.13 -5.63
CA GLU A 123 -2.29 11.78 -7.04
C GLU A 123 -2.41 10.27 -7.24
N VAL A 124 -1.47 9.49 -6.69
CA VAL A 124 -1.48 8.03 -6.78
C VAL A 124 -2.75 7.47 -6.14
N LYS A 125 -3.18 8.00 -4.99
CA LYS A 125 -4.40 7.55 -4.31
C LYS A 125 -5.65 7.82 -5.15
N LEU A 126 -5.73 9.01 -5.74
CA LEU A 126 -6.86 9.39 -6.60
C LEU A 126 -6.94 8.47 -7.83
N GLN A 127 -5.82 8.31 -8.54
CA GLN A 127 -5.75 7.51 -9.75
C GLN A 127 -5.98 6.01 -9.49
N SER A 128 -5.39 5.47 -8.42
CA SER A 128 -5.51 4.04 -8.08
C SER A 128 -6.91 3.58 -7.70
N THR A 129 -7.83 4.51 -7.40
CA THR A 129 -9.23 4.18 -7.11
C THR A 129 -9.90 3.43 -8.27
N TYR A 130 -9.45 3.67 -9.50
CA TYR A 130 -10.01 3.08 -10.72
C TYR A 130 -9.22 1.88 -11.25
N TRP A 131 -8.16 1.46 -10.56
CA TRP A 131 -7.32 0.37 -11.05
C TRP A 131 -7.94 -1.00 -10.79
N PRO A 132 -7.71 -1.95 -11.72
CA PRO A 132 -8.24 -3.31 -11.57
C PRO A 132 -7.54 -4.07 -10.44
N LEU A 133 -6.24 -3.82 -10.24
CA LEU A 133 -5.46 -4.44 -9.18
C LEU A 133 -5.68 -3.71 -7.85
N ARG A 134 -5.91 -4.50 -6.80
CA ARG A 134 -6.07 -4.01 -5.42
C ARG A 134 -5.03 -4.65 -4.51
N PRO A 135 -3.75 -4.30 -4.64
CA PRO A 135 -2.73 -4.76 -3.71
C PRO A 135 -2.96 -4.17 -2.31
N HIS A 136 -2.25 -4.69 -1.32
CA HIS A 136 -2.20 -4.05 0.00
C HIS A 136 -1.45 -2.71 -0.07
N VAL A 137 -0.41 -2.63 -0.90
CA VAL A 137 0.41 -1.43 -1.12
C VAL A 137 0.56 -1.15 -2.61
N ILE A 138 0.38 0.12 -3.00
CA ILE A 138 0.86 0.64 -4.29
C ILE A 138 2.09 1.49 -3.98
N CYS A 139 3.23 1.11 -4.52
CA CYS A 139 4.49 1.80 -4.28
C CYS A 139 5.01 2.45 -5.56
N VAL A 140 5.13 3.77 -5.59
CA VAL A 140 5.89 4.47 -6.61
C VAL A 140 7.38 4.42 -6.26
N LEU A 141 8.22 4.07 -7.22
CA LEU A 141 9.67 4.22 -7.15
C LEU A 141 10.07 5.45 -7.97
N THR A 142 10.92 6.29 -7.38
CA THR A 142 11.53 7.42 -8.07
C THR A 142 13.03 7.44 -7.91
N LYS A 143 13.74 8.01 -8.87
CA LYS A 143 15.16 8.37 -8.73
C LYS A 143 15.38 9.76 -8.15
N LEU A 144 14.31 10.56 -8.01
CA LEU A 144 14.39 11.89 -7.43
C LEU A 144 14.48 11.83 -5.89
N LYS A 145 15.14 12.84 -5.33
CA LYS A 145 15.12 13.11 -3.90
C LYS A 145 13.73 13.56 -3.50
N LEU A 146 13.27 13.06 -2.37
CA LEU A 146 11.94 13.36 -1.85
C LEU A 146 12.02 14.43 -0.77
N TYR A 147 10.96 15.24 -0.67
CA TYR A 147 10.74 16.11 0.48
C TYR A 147 9.29 16.08 0.95
N GLN A 148 9.09 16.40 2.23
CA GLN A 148 7.80 16.64 2.86
C GLN A 148 7.98 17.69 3.95
N ASP A 149 7.23 18.78 3.87
CA ASP A 149 7.40 19.95 4.76
C ASP A 149 8.89 20.39 4.75
N ASP A 150 9.50 20.55 5.92
CA ASP A 150 10.93 20.92 6.06
C ASP A 150 11.91 19.75 5.90
N LEU A 151 11.41 18.53 5.66
CA LEU A 151 12.22 17.32 5.60
C LEU A 151 12.60 17.02 4.15
N ILE A 152 13.90 16.97 3.88
CA ILE A 152 14.47 16.70 2.56
C ILE A 152 15.25 15.38 2.53
N ASN A 153 15.53 14.88 1.34
CA ASN A 153 16.26 13.61 1.12
C ASN A 153 15.60 12.42 1.81
N LEU A 154 14.27 12.37 1.81
CA LEU A 154 13.53 11.23 2.35
C LEU A 154 13.81 10.00 1.49
N LEU A 155 14.04 8.85 2.13
CA LEU A 155 14.17 7.56 1.43
C LEU A 155 12.81 6.97 1.06
N GLY A 156 11.77 7.39 1.76
CA GLY A 156 10.42 6.97 1.46
C GLY A 156 9.37 7.73 2.27
N TYR A 157 8.14 7.62 1.81
CA TYR A 157 6.97 8.25 2.40
C TYR A 157 5.75 7.36 2.15
N ALA A 158 4.82 7.28 3.08
CA ALA A 158 3.58 6.52 2.90
C ALA A 158 2.40 7.32 3.46
N MET A 159 1.27 7.33 2.74
CA MET A 159 0.02 7.88 3.26
C MET A 159 -0.84 6.74 3.80
N HIS A 160 -1.52 7.01 4.92
CA HIS A 160 -2.41 6.05 5.60
C HIS A 160 -1.69 4.83 6.20
N LYS A 161 -2.29 4.24 7.24
CA LYS A 161 -1.67 3.18 8.06
C LYS A 161 -2.60 2.00 8.27
N THR A 162 -3.41 1.69 7.30
CA THR A 162 -4.44 0.66 7.48
C THR A 162 -4.41 -0.30 6.31
N LEU A 163 -3.35 -1.12 6.25
CA LEU A 163 -3.15 -2.16 5.23
C LEU A 163 -4.33 -3.13 5.15
N CYS A 164 -5.11 -3.29 6.23
CA CYS A 164 -6.29 -4.14 6.26
C CYS A 164 -7.57 -3.50 5.72
N ILE A 165 -7.61 -2.18 5.49
CA ILE A 165 -8.83 -1.46 5.12
C ILE A 165 -8.78 -1.02 3.66
N THR A 166 -7.70 -0.35 3.26
CA THR A 166 -7.54 0.15 1.90
C THR A 166 -6.10 -0.02 1.45
N THR A 167 -5.89 -0.09 0.13
CA THR A 167 -4.57 0.02 -0.47
C THR A 167 -3.86 1.28 0.00
N VAL A 168 -2.65 1.09 0.52
CA VAL A 168 -1.78 2.16 1.02
C VAL A 168 -0.85 2.61 -0.10
N PRO A 169 -0.91 3.89 -0.52
CA PRO A 169 0.07 4.45 -1.44
C PRO A 169 1.37 4.76 -0.67
N MET A 170 2.49 4.39 -1.28
CA MET A 170 3.85 4.57 -0.76
C MET A 170 4.74 5.09 -1.88
N LEU A 171 5.74 5.90 -1.54
CA LEU A 171 6.73 6.46 -2.43
C LEU A 171 8.10 6.10 -1.86
N LEU A 172 8.99 5.58 -2.69
CA LEU A 172 10.35 5.22 -2.30
C LEU A 172 11.35 5.83 -3.28
N THR A 173 12.48 6.29 -2.74
CA THR A 173 13.65 6.64 -3.56
C THR A 173 14.45 5.37 -3.84
N TYR A 174 14.59 5.04 -5.12
CA TYR A 174 15.41 3.93 -5.57
C TYR A 174 16.90 4.28 -5.44
N ASN A 175 17.59 3.59 -4.53
CA ASN A 175 19.03 3.67 -4.38
C ASN A 175 19.58 2.29 -3.97
N LEU A 176 20.51 1.76 -4.77
CA LEU A 176 21.15 0.46 -4.55
C LEU A 176 21.85 0.32 -3.20
N GLU A 177 22.28 1.43 -2.60
CA GLU A 177 23.03 1.44 -1.34
C GLU A 177 22.13 1.38 -0.10
N ASN A 178 20.85 1.77 -0.23
CA ASN A 178 19.94 1.99 0.90
C ASN A 178 18.95 0.83 1.12
N VAL A 179 19.32 -0.40 0.74
CA VAL A 179 18.45 -1.58 0.85
C VAL A 179 17.94 -1.76 2.29
N LYS A 180 18.84 -1.67 3.27
CA LYS A 180 18.52 -1.90 4.68
C LYS A 180 17.59 -0.84 5.23
N GLU A 181 17.88 0.43 4.98
CA GLU A 181 17.07 1.57 5.42
C GLU A 181 15.68 1.52 4.78
N THR A 182 15.61 1.19 3.50
CA THR A 182 14.33 1.04 2.78
C THR A 182 13.53 -0.15 3.30
N GLY A 183 14.20 -1.27 3.62
CA GLY A 183 13.58 -2.43 4.26
C GLY A 183 13.01 -2.10 5.65
N ASN A 184 13.72 -1.28 6.43
CA ASN A 184 13.19 -0.77 7.70
C ASN A 184 11.89 0.00 7.49
N LEU A 185 11.85 0.95 6.54
CA LEU A 185 10.65 1.75 6.25
C LEU A 185 9.45 0.87 5.88
N LEU A 186 9.67 -0.15 5.04
CA LEU A 186 8.62 -1.09 4.65
C LEU A 186 8.14 -1.93 5.84
N SER A 187 9.04 -2.36 6.73
CA SER A 187 8.65 -3.06 7.95
C SER A 187 7.83 -2.16 8.89
N GLU A 188 8.24 -0.90 9.05
CA GLU A 188 7.54 0.07 9.87
C GLU A 188 6.13 0.33 9.34
N LEU A 189 5.93 0.42 8.02
CA LEU A 189 4.59 0.53 7.45
C LEU A 189 3.66 -0.60 7.95
N VAL A 190 4.18 -1.83 7.99
CA VAL A 190 3.41 -3.01 8.42
C VAL A 190 3.17 -3.02 9.93
N ILE A 191 4.21 -2.77 10.74
CA ILE A 191 4.11 -2.76 12.21
C ILE A 191 3.13 -1.70 12.69
N ASN A 192 3.19 -0.52 12.06
CA ASN A 192 2.35 0.61 12.44
C ASN A 192 0.99 0.59 11.76
N SER A 193 0.72 -0.44 10.95
CA SER A 193 -0.58 -0.60 10.35
C SER A 193 -1.60 -1.04 11.39
N ASP A 194 -2.50 -0.13 11.78
CA ASP A 194 -3.53 -0.41 12.77
C ASP A 194 -4.85 -0.80 12.09
N CYS A 195 -5.19 -2.08 12.14
CA CYS A 195 -6.43 -2.61 11.55
C CYS A 195 -7.66 -2.42 12.45
N ASN A 196 -7.48 -1.93 13.68
CA ASN A 196 -8.55 -1.65 14.64
C ASN A 196 -8.90 -0.16 14.70
N ASN A 197 -8.00 0.71 14.26
CA ASN A 197 -8.22 2.15 14.28
C ASN A 197 -8.83 2.62 12.95
N ARG A 198 -10.15 2.79 12.94
CA ARG A 198 -10.90 3.40 11.83
C ARG A 198 -10.71 4.92 11.71
N ARG A 199 -9.86 5.54 12.55
CA ARG A 199 -9.69 7.01 12.51
C ARG A 199 -8.83 7.42 11.30
N MET A 200 -9.51 8.05 10.37
CA MET A 200 -9.04 8.67 9.14
C MET A 200 -7.96 9.74 9.41
N PHE A 201 -6.96 9.78 8.51
CA PHE A 201 -5.98 10.85 8.28
C PHE A 201 -5.24 11.36 9.52
N ASP A 202 -4.06 10.79 9.83
CA ASP A 202 -3.21 11.34 10.88
C ASP A 202 -1.78 11.54 10.37
N ASP A 203 -1.44 12.81 10.11
CA ASP A 203 -0.17 13.32 9.58
C ASP A 203 1.03 13.10 10.52
N GLN A 204 0.81 12.62 11.75
CA GLN A 204 1.89 12.46 12.74
C GLN A 204 2.99 11.44 12.37
N TYR A 205 2.77 10.55 11.40
CA TYR A 205 3.72 9.48 11.04
C TYR A 205 4.63 9.81 9.87
N ALA A 206 4.18 10.72 9.01
CA ALA A 206 5.00 11.38 7.99
C ALA A 206 6.36 11.80 8.56
N LYS A 207 6.34 12.32 9.80
CA LYS A 207 7.50 12.80 10.57
C LYS A 207 8.42 11.71 11.14
N ARG A 208 8.02 10.43 11.16
CA ARG A 208 8.82 9.33 11.75
C ARG A 208 9.72 8.64 10.73
N LEU A 209 9.27 8.50 9.48
CA LEU A 209 10.03 7.90 8.38
C LEU A 209 11.20 8.79 7.87
N SER A 210 11.31 10.00 8.44
CA SER A 210 12.19 11.09 7.99
C SER A 210 13.53 11.19 8.73
N ARG A 211 13.76 10.36 9.74
CA ARG A 211 14.96 10.49 10.60
C ARG A 211 15.98 9.39 10.30
N PRO A 212 17.12 9.69 9.69
CA PRO A 212 18.29 8.83 9.86
C PRO A 212 18.67 8.86 11.34
N LYS A 213 18.98 7.69 11.91
CA LYS A 213 19.59 7.62 13.26
C LYS A 213 20.97 8.27 13.17
N SER A 214 21.13 9.42 13.80
CA SER A 214 22.42 10.03 14.06
C SER A 214 23.22 9.12 14.99
N PHE A 215 24.42 8.71 14.57
CA PHE A 215 25.48 8.23 15.46
C PHE A 215 26.22 9.43 16.06
#